data_AF-A0A9E2FFQ2-F1
#
_entry.id   AF-A0A9E2FFQ2-F1
#
_cell.length_a   1.000
_cell.length_b   1.000
_cell.length_c   1.000
_cell.angle_alpha   90.00
_cell.angle_beta   90.00
_cell.angle_gamma   90.00
#
_symmetry.space_group_name_H-M   'P 1'
#
loop_
_entity.id
_entity.type
_entity.pdbx_description
1 polymer ?
#
loop_
_entity_poly.entity_id
_entity_poly.type
_entity_poly.pdbx_seq_one_letter_code
_entity_poly.pdbx_strand_id
1 'polypeptide(L)' 'MTKFIFTLALICLLAAVSFGQAYLVGETVNDFTLPDAQGSMVSLSDFPDQIIFLVFWETG' A
#
# COMPACT_ATOMS: atom_id res chain seq x y z
N MET A 1 -4.36 8.83 35.46
CA MET A 1 -3.13 8.57 34.69
C MET A 1 -3.13 7.19 34.04
N THR A 2 -3.54 6.13 34.73
CA THR A 2 -3.63 4.76 34.18
C THR A 2 -4.54 4.62 32.96
N LYS A 3 -5.72 5.26 32.95
CA LYS A 3 -6.66 5.20 31.82
C LYS A 3 -6.05 5.76 30.51
N PHE A 4 -5.30 6.84 30.59
CA PHE A 4 -4.64 7.46 29.43
C PHE A 4 -3.55 6.56 28.83
N ILE A 5 -2.81 5.84 29.68
CA ILE A 5 -1.80 4.87 29.25
C ILE A 5 -2.45 3.68 28.52
N PHE A 6 -3.58 3.16 29.04
CA PHE A 6 -4.32 2.10 28.35
C PHE A 6 -4.91 2.56 27.02
N THR A 7 -5.44 3.79 26.95
CA THR A 7 -5.94 4.37 25.70
C THR A 7 -4.82 4.54 24.67
N LEU A 8 -3.64 5.02 25.08
CA LEU A 8 -2.50 5.19 24.18
C LEU A 8 -1.94 3.85 23.69
N ALA A 9 -1.86 2.84 24.57
CA ALA A 9 -1.42 1.49 24.20
C ALA A 9 -2.38 0.83 23.19
N LEU A 10 -3.70 1.04 23.35
CA LEU A 10 -4.71 0.53 22.42
C LEU A 10 -4.61 1.18 21.03
N ILE A 11 -4.34 2.49 20.97
CA ILE A 11 -4.14 3.22 19.71
C ILE A 11 -2.88 2.73 18.98
N CYS A 12 -1.78 2.52 19.70
CA CYS A 12 -0.55 1.98 19.11
C CYS A 12 -0.74 0.56 18.58
N LEU A 13 -1.51 -0.29 19.27
CA LEU A 13 -1.79 -1.66 18.83
C LEU A 13 -2.60 -1.69 17.52
N LEU A 14 -3.56 -0.78 17.35
CA LEU A 14 -4.35 -0.65 16.12
C LEU A 14 -3.52 -0.11 14.94
N ALA A 15 -2.59 0.80 15.19
CA ALA A 15 -1.74 1.37 14.13
C ALA A 15 -0.72 0.37 13.56
N ALA A 16 -0.28 -0.61 14.37
CA ALA A 16 0.66 -1.63 13.93
C ALA A 16 0.07 -2.63 12.90
N VAL A 17 -1.25 -2.70 12.78
CA VAL A 17 -1.93 -3.62 11.84
C VAL A 17 -1.88 -3.10 10.40
N SER A 18 -1.61 -1.80 10.21
CA SER A 18 -1.72 -1.12 8.91
C SER A 18 -0.44 -1.12 8.06
N PHE A 19 0.66 -1.69 8.55
CA PHE A 19 1.93 -1.70 7.82
C PHE A 19 2.21 -3.09 7.23
N GLY A 20 2.20 -3.18 5.89
CA GLY A 20 2.82 -4.28 5.16
C GLY A 20 2.02 -5.58 5.07
N GLN A 21 0.69 -5.52 4.94
CA GLN A 21 -0.06 -6.71 4.55
C GLN A 21 0.15 -6.95 3.04
N ALA A 22 0.54 -8.18 2.68
CA ALA A 22 0.56 -8.60 1.28
C ALA A 22 -0.88 -8.75 0.77
N TYR A 23 -1.12 -8.38 -0.49
CA TYR A 23 -2.40 -8.62 -1.14
C TYR A 23 -2.69 -10.11 -1.23
N LEU A 24 -3.95 -10.50 -0.98
CA LEU A 24 -4.42 -11.86 -1.23
C LEU A 24 -4.84 -12.03 -2.69
N VAL A 25 -4.84 -13.27 -3.18
CA VAL A 25 -5.33 -13.57 -4.54
C VAL A 25 -6.82 -13.22 -4.63
N GLY A 26 -7.18 -12.44 -5.65
CA GLY A 26 -8.55 -11.95 -5.86
C GLY A 26 -8.87 -10.66 -5.11
N GLU A 27 -7.95 -10.15 -4.29
CA GLU A 27 -8.08 -8.84 -3.68
C GLU A 27 -7.83 -7.74 -4.73
N THR A 28 -8.64 -6.68 -4.66
CA THR A 28 -8.41 -5.49 -5.47
C THR A 28 -7.18 -4.75 -4.94
N VAL A 29 -6.20 -4.57 -5.81
CA VAL A 29 -5.01 -3.78 -5.50
C VAL A 29 -5.39 -2.30 -5.40
N ASN A 30 -4.91 -1.61 -4.36
CA ASN A 30 -5.13 -0.17 -4.23
C ASN A 30 -4.44 0.58 -5.37
N ASP A 31 -5.07 1.65 -5.85
CA ASP A 31 -4.46 2.53 -6.84
C ASP A 31 -3.19 3.18 -6.26
N PHE A 32 -2.22 3.41 -7.13
CA PHE A 32 -0.98 4.09 -6.81
C PHE A 32 -0.50 4.86 -8.03
N THR A 33 0.18 5.97 -7.79
CA THR A 33 0.79 6.78 -8.84
C THR A 33 2.29 6.86 -8.61
N LEU A 34 3.07 6.48 -9.61
CA LEU A 34 4.54 6.52 -9.58
C LEU A 34 5.08 7.15 -10.87
N PRO A 35 6.27 7.77 -10.84
CA PRO A 35 6.93 8.20 -12.07
C PRO A 35 7.40 6.98 -12.86
N ASP A 36 7.21 6.99 -14.17
CA ASP A 36 7.83 6.05 -15.10
C ASP A 36 9.32 6.37 -15.30
N ALA A 37 9.99 5.59 -16.16
CA ALA A 37 11.41 5.78 -16.47
C ALA A 37 11.73 7.09 -17.22
N GLN A 38 10.72 7.82 -17.68
CA GLN A 38 10.83 9.13 -18.32
C GLN A 38 10.40 10.27 -17.38
N GLY A 39 9.96 9.96 -16.16
CA GLY A 39 9.48 10.92 -15.17
C GLY A 39 8.00 11.29 -15.30
N SER A 40 7.24 10.65 -16.18
CA SER A 40 5.79 10.89 -16.28
C SER A 40 5.07 10.17 -15.16
N MET A 41 4.11 10.83 -14.51
CA MET A 41 3.30 10.18 -13.49
C MET A 41 2.32 9.21 -14.15
N VAL A 42 2.34 7.96 -13.71
CA VAL A 42 1.46 6.88 -14.19
C VAL A 42 0.73 6.28 -12.99
N SER A 43 -0.59 6.17 -13.10
CA SER A 43 -1.45 5.51 -12.10
C SER A 43 -1.86 4.12 -12.56
N LEU A 44 -2.14 3.21 -11.62
CA LEU A 44 -2.74 1.91 -11.98
C LEU A 44 -4.11 2.11 -12.66
N SER A 45 -4.87 3.11 -12.22
CA SER A 45 -6.17 3.50 -12.80
C SER A 45 -6.10 4.01 -14.25
N ASP A 46 -4.92 4.30 -14.80
CA ASP A 46 -4.76 4.70 -16.20
C ASP A 46 -4.97 3.53 -17.18
N PHE A 47 -5.04 2.29 -16.66
CA PHE A 47 -5.16 1.06 -17.44
C PHE A 47 -6.47 0.30 -17.13
N PRO A 48 -7.65 0.90 -17.35
CA PRO A 48 -8.91 0.20 -17.12
C PRO A 48 -9.05 -0.99 -18.09
N ASP A 49 -9.71 -2.05 -17.62
CA ASP A 49 -10.07 -3.25 -18.40
C ASP A 49 -8.88 -4.01 -19.03
N GLN A 50 -7.66 -3.81 -18.51
CA GLN A 50 -6.45 -4.48 -18.97
C GLN A 50 -5.94 -5.50 -17.95
N ILE A 51 -5.37 -6.61 -18.43
CA ILE A 51 -4.59 -7.53 -17.60
C ILE A 51 -3.18 -6.97 -17.45
N ILE A 52 -2.77 -6.65 -16.23
CA ILE A 52 -1.53 -5.94 -15.92
C ILE A 52 -0.63 -6.81 -15.05
N PHE A 53 0.68 -6.74 -15.29
CA PHE A 53 1.70 -7.32 -14.42
C PHE A 53 2.41 -6.20 -13.65
N LEU A 54 2.41 -6.29 -12.33
CA LEU A 54 3.24 -5.43 -11.48
C LEU A 54 4.54 -6.16 -11.16
N VAL A 55 5.66 -5.61 -11.60
CA VAL A 55 6.99 -6.21 -11.42
C VAL A 55 7.83 -5.30 -10.52
N PHE A 56 8.17 -5.81 -9.34
CA PHE A 56 9.07 -5.15 -8.39
C PHE A 56 10.48 -5.71 -8.59
N TRP A 57 11.44 -4.86 -8.92
CA TRP A 57 12.82 -5.27 -9.22
C TRP A 57 13.80 -4.14 -8.90
N GLU A 58 15.09 -4.48 -8.81
CA GLU A 58 16.20 -3.54 -8.67
C GLU A 58 17.37 -3.98 -9.55
N THR A 59 18.26 -3.06 -9.92
CA THR A 59 19.43 -3.38 -10.76
C THR A 59 20.56 -4.05 -9.99
N GLY A 60 20.68 -3.79 -8.68
CA GLY A 60 21.85 -4.17 -7.87
C GLY A 60 23.12 -3.39 -8.24
#